data_AF-A0A3E2C8S1-F1
#
_entry.id   AF-A0A3E2C8S1-F1
#
_cell.length_a   1.000
_cell.length_b   1.000
_cell.length_c   1.000
_cell.angle_alpha   90.00
_cell.angle_beta   90.00
_cell.angle_gamma   90.00
#
_symmetry.space_group_name_H-M   'P 1'
#
loop_
_entity.id
_entity.type
_entity.pdbx_description
1 polymer ?
#
loop_
_entity_poly.entity_id
_entity_poly.type
_entity_poly.pdbx_seq_one_letter_code
_entity_poly.pdbx_strand_id
1 'polypeptide(L)' 'PIKGGKRHPNIGDNVVIYANATILGGETTIGSGSIIAANAWINRSIPANTTYHFPKA' A
#
# COMPACT_ATOMS: atom_id res chain seq x y z
N PRO A 1 4.10 10.71 -17.41
CA PRO A 1 4.97 10.94 -16.23
C PRO A 1 6.33 11.51 -16.63
N ILE A 2 6.82 12.50 -15.88
CA ILE A 2 8.14 13.12 -16.11
C ILE A 2 9.21 12.07 -15.80
N LYS A 3 10.16 11.86 -16.71
CA LYS A 3 11.26 10.90 -16.50
C LYS A 3 12.04 11.32 -15.24
N GLY A 4 12.11 10.42 -14.25
CA GLY A 4 12.78 10.67 -12.96
C GLY A 4 11.87 11.12 -11.82
N GLY A 5 10.59 11.44 -12.07
CA GLY A 5 9.64 11.74 -11.00
C GLY A 5 9.32 10.52 -10.11
N LYS A 6 8.83 10.77 -8.88
CA LYS A 6 8.33 9.74 -7.96
C LYS A 6 7.12 9.03 -8.59
N ARG A 7 7.16 7.69 -8.64
CA ARG A 7 6.16 6.87 -9.35
C ARG A 7 5.73 5.61 -8.59
N HIS A 8 6.43 5.26 -7.53
CA HIS A 8 6.18 4.07 -6.72
C HIS A 8 5.80 4.47 -5.30
N PRO A 9 5.05 3.63 -4.57
CA PRO A 9 4.55 3.94 -3.24
C PRO A 9 5.65 4.21 -2.21
N ASN A 10 5.25 4.81 -1.09
CA ASN A 10 6.02 4.85 0.14
C ASN A 10 5.47 3.78 1.10
N ILE A 11 6.37 3.01 1.73
CA ILE A 11 6.03 2.01 2.74
C ILE A 11 6.61 2.49 4.07
N GLY A 12 5.75 2.66 5.08
CA GLY A 12 6.15 3.03 6.44
C GLY A 12 6.79 1.88 7.21
N ASP A 13 7.17 2.15 8.45
CA ASP A 13 7.84 1.19 9.32
C ASP A 13 6.89 0.08 9.78
N ASN A 14 7.41 -1.13 9.98
CA ASN A 14 6.64 -2.27 10.49
C ASN A 14 5.39 -2.60 9.68
N VAL A 15 5.39 -2.30 8.38
CA VAL A 15 4.30 -2.69 7.47
C VAL A 15 4.46 -4.15 7.06
N VAL A 16 3.37 -4.91 7.13
CA VAL A 16 3.31 -6.29 6.64
C VAL A 16 2.52 -6.33 5.33
N ILE A 17 3.13 -6.85 4.27
CA ILE A 17 2.48 -7.01 2.95
C ILE A 17 2.43 -8.50 2.61
N TYR A 18 1.23 -9.06 2.54
CA TYR A 18 1.03 -10.46 2.19
C TYR A 18 1.08 -10.72 0.67
N ALA A 19 1.14 -12.01 0.30
CA ALA A 19 1.34 -12.46 -1.07
C ALA A 19 0.36 -11.84 -2.08
N ASN A 20 0.87 -11.53 -3.28
CA ASN A 20 0.12 -11.01 -4.42
C ASN A 20 -0.60 -9.67 -4.19
N ALA A 21 -0.31 -8.94 -3.10
CA ALA A 21 -0.78 -7.57 -2.95
C ALA A 21 -0.16 -6.65 -4.02
N THR A 22 -0.98 -5.78 -4.62
CA THR A 22 -0.56 -4.79 -5.61
C THR A 22 -0.81 -3.39 -5.08
N ILE A 23 0.25 -2.59 -4.95
CA ILE A 23 0.21 -1.22 -4.42
C ILE A 23 0.78 -0.29 -5.48
N LEU A 24 -0.01 0.68 -5.93
CA LEU A 24 0.33 1.57 -7.05
C LEU A 24 0.18 3.03 -6.66
N GLY A 25 0.97 3.90 -7.30
CA GLY A 25 0.90 5.36 -7.18
C GLY A 25 2.14 5.96 -6.51
N GLY A 26 2.69 7.03 -7.11
CA GLY A 26 3.85 7.74 -6.58
C GLY A 26 3.59 8.45 -5.24
N GLU A 27 2.35 8.87 -5.03
CA GLU A 27 1.88 9.54 -3.80
C GLU A 27 1.22 8.59 -2.80
N THR A 28 1.04 7.32 -3.19
CA THR A 28 0.43 6.31 -2.32
C THR A 28 1.38 5.99 -1.17
N THR A 29 0.91 6.16 0.06
CA THR A 29 1.69 5.85 1.27
C THR A 29 0.95 4.84 2.12
N ILE A 30 1.65 3.77 2.51
CA ILE A 30 1.17 2.83 3.52
C ILE A 30 1.73 3.24 4.87
N GLY A 31 0.88 3.70 5.77
CA GLY A 31 1.29 4.16 7.10
C GLY A 31 1.92 3.05 7.94
N SER A 32 2.78 3.44 8.88
CA SER A 32 3.50 2.51 9.75
C SER A 32 2.58 1.60 10.56
N GLY A 33 3.01 0.36 10.82
CA GLY A 33 2.25 -0.64 11.58
C GLY A 33 1.03 -1.22 10.85
N SER A 34 0.85 -0.89 9.57
CA SER A 34 -0.30 -1.37 8.79
C SER A 34 -0.05 -2.77 8.20
N ILE A 35 -1.13 -3.51 8.03
CA ILE A 35 -1.12 -4.88 7.49
C ILE A 35 -1.94 -4.90 6.21
N ILE A 36 -1.33 -5.30 5.10
CA ILE A 36 -1.96 -5.40 3.78
C ILE A 36 -2.23 -6.87 3.45
N ALA A 37 -3.51 -7.24 3.36
CA ALA A 37 -3.93 -8.61 3.07
C ALA A 37 -3.47 -9.12 1.70
N ALA A 38 -3.44 -10.45 1.55
CA ALA A 38 -3.09 -11.09 0.29
C ALA A 38 -4.08 -10.69 -0.82
N ASN A 39 -3.60 -10.57 -2.05
CA ASN A 39 -4.36 -10.12 -3.22
C ASN A 39 -5.00 -8.72 -3.11
N ALA A 40 -4.61 -7.90 -2.12
CA ALA A 40 -5.12 -6.52 -1.99
C ALA A 40 -4.73 -5.65 -3.21
N TRP A 41 -5.66 -4.81 -3.67
CA TRP A 41 -5.41 -3.82 -4.72
C TRP A 41 -5.52 -2.39 -4.17
N ILE A 42 -4.39 -1.71 -4.04
CA ILE A 42 -4.29 -0.40 -3.37
C ILE A 42 -3.85 0.67 -4.36
N ASN A 43 -4.70 1.69 -4.53
CA ASN A 43 -4.43 2.89 -5.33
C ASN A 43 -4.61 4.20 -4.54
N ARG A 44 -4.72 4.11 -3.21
CA ARG A 44 -4.87 5.24 -2.29
C ARG A 44 -4.08 4.97 -1.02
N SER A 45 -3.63 6.04 -0.36
CA SER A 45 -2.87 5.92 0.89
C SER A 45 -3.69 5.26 2.00
N ILE A 46 -3.02 4.44 2.80
CA ILE A 46 -3.57 3.75 3.96
C ILE A 46 -3.01 4.40 5.22
N PRO A 47 -3.84 4.80 6.20
CA PRO A 47 -3.34 5.38 7.44
C PRO A 47 -2.51 4.37 8.24
N ALA A 48 -1.76 4.86 9.23
CA ALA A 48 -0.98 4.01 10.14
C ALA A 48 -1.89 3.09 10.96
N ASN A 49 -1.33 1.99 11.48
CA ASN A 49 -2.01 1.01 12.34
C ASN A 49 -3.34 0.48 11.76
N THR A 50 -3.39 0.30 10.44
CA THR A 50 -4.60 -0.14 9.74
C THR A 50 -4.41 -1.53 9.16
N THR A 51 -5.41 -2.40 9.32
CA THR A 51 -5.45 -3.68 8.61
C THR A 51 -6.36 -3.54 7.39
N TYR A 52 -5.77 -3.57 6.20
CA TYR A 52 -6.48 -3.50 4.94
C TYR A 52 -6.81 -4.91 4.43
N HIS A 53 -8.11 -5.23 4.41
CA HIS A 53 -8.64 -6.45 3.82
C HIS A 53 -9.30 -6.14 2.48
N PHE A 54 -9.12 -7.04 1.50
CA PHE A 54 -9.95 -7.00 0.30
C PHE A 54 -11.42 -7.21 0.71
N PRO A 55 -12.40 -6.49 0.12
CA PRO A 55 -13.80 -6.73 0.41
C PRO A 55 -14.13 -8.19 0.15
N LYS A 56 -14.69 -8.88 1.15
CA LYS A 56 -15.35 -10.17 0.91
C LYS A 56 -16.41 -9.93 -0.15
N ALA A 57 -16.38 -10.72 -1.22
CA ALA A 57 -17.52 -10.83 -2.13
C ALA A 57 -18.78 -11.24 -1.34
#